data_AF-A0A2P5EJU0-F1
#
_entry.id   AF-A0A2P5EJU0-F1
#
_cell.length_a   1.000
_cell.length_b   1.000
_cell.length_c   1.000
_cell.angle_alpha   90.00
_cell.angle_beta   90.00
_cell.angle_gamma   90.00
#
_symmetry.space_group_name_H-M   'P 1'
#
loop_
_entity.id
_entity.type
_entity.pdbx_description
1 polymer ?
#
loop_
_entity_poly.entity_id
_entity_poly.type
_entity_poly.pdbx_seq_one_letter_code
_entity_poly.pdbx_strand_id
1 'polypeptide(L)'
;MNTFFRSLFNIIEDEDKGMTYLYLNWHNSSTVLTVFLSSEGVLKIMLKVRGGDWYTNWEAPKSQCDKYGVCGHFGVCKASESPICKCLKSFEPKSNAEWSKGKWTGGCVRKINLLCETSTSSLASPEGKKDGFLKMSNVKLPNFYEFAELGIYLDGVKCQKWCLNNCSCMAYAYVDGIGCLVWSEGLIDIQGFTFGGEELFLRLAHAELDGELEEKGGSWGSMTASDT
;
A
#
# COMPACT_ATOMS: atom_id res chain seq x y z
N MET A 1 -30.07 5.08 -10.63
CA MET A 1 -29.15 6.03 -10.00
C MET A 1 -27.75 5.78 -10.55
N ASN A 2 -27.35 6.52 -11.58
CA ASN A 2 -25.96 6.46 -12.10
C ASN A 2 -25.16 7.54 -11.39
N THR A 3 -24.56 7.22 -10.25
CA THR A 3 -23.53 8.05 -9.63
C THR A 3 -22.25 7.91 -10.45
N PHE A 4 -22.11 8.73 -11.50
CA PHE A 4 -20.80 8.97 -12.09
C PHE A 4 -20.00 9.79 -11.09
N PHE A 5 -19.06 9.14 -10.39
CA PHE A 5 -17.95 9.86 -9.78
C PHE A 5 -17.09 10.41 -10.92
N ARG A 6 -17.36 11.64 -11.40
CA ARG A 6 -16.37 12.35 -12.19
C ARG A 6 -15.24 12.70 -11.24
N SER A 7 -14.10 12.04 -11.41
CA SER A 7 -12.86 12.42 -10.73
C SER A 7 -12.63 13.91 -10.92
N LEU A 8 -12.36 14.63 -9.82
CA LEU A 8 -12.00 16.05 -9.87
C LEU A 8 -10.67 16.28 -10.59
N PHE A 9 -9.84 15.25 -10.57
CA PHE A 9 -8.51 15.23 -11.14
C PHE A 9 -8.54 14.51 -12.49
N ASN A 10 -7.95 15.16 -13.49
CA ASN A 10 -7.69 14.60 -14.80
C ASN A 10 -6.19 14.64 -15.04
N ILE A 11 -5.66 13.56 -15.60
CA ILE A 11 -4.29 13.50 -16.06
C ILE A 11 -4.33 13.75 -17.57
N ILE A 12 -3.58 14.76 -18.02
CA ILE A 12 -3.44 15.08 -19.45
C ILE A 12 -1.98 14.94 -19.80
N GLU A 13 -1.71 14.10 -20.79
CA GLU A 13 -0.37 13.87 -21.32
C GLU A 13 -0.15 14.77 -22.54
N ASP A 14 0.97 15.49 -22.55
CA ASP A 14 1.48 16.29 -23.66
C ASP A 14 2.67 15.51 -24.24
N GLU A 15 2.35 14.62 -25.19
CA GLU A 15 3.31 13.70 -25.82
C GLU A 15 4.45 14.46 -26.51
N ASP A 16 4.16 15.63 -27.10
CA ASP A 16 5.14 16.46 -27.80
C ASP A 16 6.23 17.00 -26.85
N LYS A 17 5.87 17.28 -25.59
CA LYS A 17 6.82 17.75 -24.56
C LYS A 17 7.28 16.66 -23.61
N GLY A 18 6.74 15.44 -23.71
CA GLY A 18 6.96 14.38 -22.73
C GLY A 18 6.53 14.79 -21.31
N MET A 19 5.49 15.63 -21.18
CA MET A 19 5.03 16.17 -19.90
C MET A 19 3.65 15.62 -19.55
N THR A 20 3.45 15.33 -18.26
CA THR A 20 2.14 14.94 -17.73
C THR A 20 1.62 16.02 -16.79
N TYR A 21 0.41 16.49 -17.02
CA TYR A 21 -0.23 17.54 -16.24
C TYR A 21 -1.39 16.98 -15.42
N LEU A 22 -1.41 17.31 -14.14
CA LEU A 22 -2.57 17.08 -13.28
C LEU A 22 -3.49 18.31 -13.33
N TYR A 23 -4.64 18.15 -13.96
CA TYR A 23 -5.68 19.17 -14.03
C TYR A 23 -6.78 18.91 -13.02
N LEU A 24 -7.16 19.96 -12.30
CA LEU A 24 -8.35 19.92 -11.47
C LEU A 24 -9.49 20.63 -12.18
N ASN A 25 -10.55 19.90 -12.50
CA ASN A 25 -11.70 20.47 -13.21
C ASN A 25 -12.98 20.31 -12.38
N TRP A 26 -13.51 21.43 -11.89
CA TRP A 26 -14.73 21.47 -11.10
C TRP A 26 -15.88 22.00 -11.94
N HIS A 27 -16.72 21.10 -12.45
CA HIS A 27 -17.88 21.47 -13.26
C HIS A 27 -19.09 21.83 -12.38
N ASN A 28 -19.03 22.98 -11.70
CA ASN A 28 -20.19 23.58 -11.06
C ASN A 28 -20.12 25.11 -11.14
N SER A 29 -21.02 25.72 -11.90
CA SER A 29 -21.07 27.18 -12.11
C SER A 29 -21.38 27.99 -10.84
N SER A 30 -21.83 27.33 -9.77
CA SER A 30 -22.19 27.97 -8.50
C SER A 30 -21.14 27.76 -7.40
N THR A 31 -20.01 27.13 -7.70
CA THR A 31 -18.94 26.89 -6.71
C THR A 31 -17.58 27.23 -7.29
N VAL A 32 -16.82 28.06 -6.59
CA VAL A 32 -15.43 28.36 -6.91
C VAL A 32 -14.53 27.43 -6.10
N LEU A 33 -13.54 26.83 -6.74
CA LEU A 33 -12.52 26.01 -6.11
C LEU A 33 -11.17 26.73 -6.21
N THR A 34 -10.42 26.76 -5.11
CA THR A 34 -9.03 27.22 -5.10
C THR A 34 -8.13 26.21 -4.39
N VAL A 35 -6.99 25.89 -5.00
CA VAL A 35 -5.93 25.10 -4.39
C VAL A 35 -4.80 26.05 -4.04
N PHE A 36 -4.35 26.06 -2.78
CA PHE A 36 -3.20 26.88 -2.39
C PHE A 36 -2.36 26.18 -1.31
N LEU A 37 -1.07 26.48 -1.30
CA LEU A 37 -0.13 26.04 -0.27
C LEU A 37 0.06 27.18 0.74
N SER A 38 -0.25 26.93 2.01
CA SER A 38 -0.07 27.95 3.05
C SER A 38 1.41 28.13 3.43
N SER A 39 1.74 29.23 4.13
CA SER A 39 3.08 29.51 4.65
C SER A 39 3.59 28.44 5.61
N GLU A 40 2.68 27.69 6.24
CA GLU A 40 2.99 26.59 7.15
C GLU A 40 3.23 25.25 6.41
N GLY A 41 3.15 25.24 5.08
CA GLY A 41 3.35 24.04 4.26
C GLY A 41 2.13 23.12 4.19
N VAL A 42 0.93 23.63 4.48
CA VAL A 42 -0.32 22.87 4.36
C VAL A 42 -0.97 23.15 3.01
N LEU A 43 -1.14 22.12 2.19
CA LEU A 43 -1.88 22.21 0.94
C LEU A 43 -3.37 22.18 1.26
N LYS A 44 -4.13 23.17 0.79
CA LYS A 44 -5.58 23.28 1.03
C LYS A 44 -6.33 23.35 -0.28
N ILE A 45 -7.45 22.63 -0.33
CA ILE A 45 -8.50 22.78 -1.34
C ILE A 45 -9.66 23.49 -0.66
N MET A 46 -9.89 24.75 -1.04
CA MET A 46 -10.98 25.58 -0.54
C MET A 46 -12.11 25.62 -1.55
N LEU A 47 -13.34 25.64 -1.04
CA LEU A 47 -14.55 25.82 -1.84
C LEU A 47 -15.30 27.06 -1.36
N LYS A 48 -15.93 27.76 -2.31
CA LYS A 48 -16.89 28.82 -2.03
C LYS A 48 -18.12 28.62 -2.89
N VAL A 49 -19.24 28.31 -2.24
CA VAL A 49 -20.54 28.27 -2.90
C VAL A 49 -21.06 29.70 -3.08
N ARG A 50 -21.76 29.97 -4.17
CA ARG A 50 -22.32 31.30 -4.48
C ARG A 50 -23.15 31.82 -3.30
N GLY A 51 -22.78 32.99 -2.80
CA GLY A 51 -23.45 33.64 -1.66
C GLY A 51 -23.00 33.16 -0.28
N GLY A 52 -22.08 32.19 -0.19
CA GLY A 52 -21.45 31.76 1.05
C GLY A 52 -20.00 32.20 1.18
N ASP A 53 -19.39 31.85 2.31
CA ASP A 53 -17.98 32.06 2.59
C ASP A 53 -17.10 30.91 2.10
N TRP A 54 -15.79 31.15 2.08
CA TRP A 54 -14.80 30.10 1.82
C TRP A 54 -14.76 29.11 2.98
N TYR A 55 -14.71 27.82 2.66
CA TYR A 55 -14.46 26.76 3.63
C TYR A 55 -13.43 25.76 3.11
N THR A 56 -12.70 25.14 4.04
CA THR A 56 -11.75 24.08 3.72
C THR A 56 -12.50 22.80 3.39
N ASN A 57 -12.37 22.34 2.14
CA ASN A 57 -12.92 21.05 1.72
C ASN A 57 -11.96 19.90 2.01
N TRP A 58 -10.66 20.13 1.79
CA TRP A 58 -9.61 19.15 2.04
C TRP A 58 -8.29 19.84 2.37
N GLU A 59 -7.46 19.20 3.18
CA GLU A 59 -6.11 19.67 3.47
C GLU A 59 -5.16 18.51 3.77
N ALA A 60 -3.87 18.71 3.48
CA ALA A 60 -2.79 17.81 3.89
C ALA A 60 -1.49 18.58 4.20
N PRO A 61 -0.68 18.10 5.16
CA PRO A 61 -0.94 16.95 6.03
C PRO A 61 -2.00 17.27 7.10
N LYS A 62 -2.91 16.33 7.39
CA LYS A 62 -4.00 16.46 8.37
C LYS A 62 -3.74 15.64 9.64
N SER A 63 -2.98 14.56 9.54
CA SER A 63 -2.62 13.67 10.64
C SER A 63 -1.11 13.43 10.71
N GLN A 64 -0.64 12.81 11.80
CA GLN A 64 0.75 12.38 11.87
C GLN A 64 1.10 11.39 10.76
N CYS A 65 0.17 10.52 10.34
CA CYS A 65 0.40 9.55 9.28
C CYS A 65 0.55 10.16 7.88
N ASP A 66 0.16 11.41 7.69
CA ASP A 66 0.35 12.11 6.42
C ASP A 66 1.77 12.69 6.30
N LYS A 67 2.56 12.66 7.39
CA LYS A 67 3.97 13.01 7.36
C LYS A 67 4.77 11.83 6.84
N TYR A 68 5.69 12.14 5.92
CA TYR A 68 6.50 11.14 5.25
C TYR A 68 7.28 10.26 6.22
N GLY A 69 7.15 8.93 6.08
CA GLY A 69 8.04 7.95 6.70
C GLY A 69 7.94 7.82 8.24
N VAL A 70 6.83 8.22 8.84
CA VAL A 70 6.64 8.22 10.32
C VAL A 70 6.89 6.85 10.96
N CYS A 71 6.48 5.76 10.31
CA CYS A 71 6.61 4.40 10.83
C CYS A 71 7.87 3.65 10.37
N GLY A 72 8.77 4.32 9.64
CA GLY A 72 9.96 3.70 9.07
C GLY A 72 9.65 2.62 8.02
N HIS A 73 10.68 1.88 7.61
CA HIS A 73 10.55 0.80 6.64
C HIS A 73 9.74 -0.38 7.21
N PHE A 74 8.90 -1.00 6.39
CA PHE A 74 8.01 -2.11 6.74
C PHE A 74 7.11 -1.82 7.97
N GLY A 75 6.84 -0.54 8.22
CA GLY A 75 5.85 -0.06 9.17
C GLY A 75 4.64 0.53 8.43
N VAL A 76 3.45 0.30 8.95
CA VAL A 76 2.20 0.91 8.47
C VAL A 76 1.66 1.90 9.50
N CYS A 77 1.30 3.09 9.03
CA CYS A 77 0.70 4.13 9.86
C CYS A 77 -0.82 4.10 9.75
N LYS A 78 -1.53 4.07 10.88
CA LYS A 78 -2.99 4.19 10.90
C LYS A 78 -3.42 5.19 11.97
N ALA A 79 -3.88 6.35 11.52
CA ALA A 79 -4.20 7.49 12.38
C ALA A 79 -5.35 7.21 13.37
N SER A 80 -6.18 6.20 13.10
CA SER A 80 -7.28 5.77 13.98
C SER A 80 -6.86 4.80 15.08
N GLU A 81 -5.58 4.42 15.16
CA GLU A 81 -5.09 3.41 16.10
C GLU A 81 -4.10 4.01 17.12
N SER A 82 -3.93 3.32 18.24
CA SER A 82 -2.94 3.64 19.26
C SER A 82 -2.22 2.34 19.68
N PRO A 83 -0.90 2.19 19.42
CA PRO A 83 -0.03 3.13 18.71
C PRO A 83 -0.40 3.29 17.22
N ILE A 84 -0.09 4.46 16.63
CA ILE A 84 -0.39 4.74 15.22
C ILE A 84 0.49 3.91 14.26
N CYS A 85 1.64 3.42 14.70
CA CYS A 85 2.55 2.61 13.91
C CYS A 85 2.55 1.16 14.35
N LYS A 86 2.44 0.26 13.37
CA LYS A 86 2.59 -1.19 13.53
C LYS A 86 3.53 -1.72 12.46
N CYS A 87 4.28 -2.76 12.78
CA CYS A 87 5.00 -3.51 11.76
C CYS A 87 4.00 -4.24 10.86
N LEU A 88 4.37 -4.42 9.60
CA LEU A 88 3.66 -5.33 8.71
C LEU A 88 3.60 -6.74 9.34
N LYS A 89 2.56 -7.52 9.02
CA LYS A 89 2.48 -8.93 9.44
C LYS A 89 3.77 -9.63 8.99
N SER A 90 4.32 -10.49 9.85
CA SER A 90 5.62 -11.15 9.65
C SER A 90 6.87 -10.28 9.78
N PHE A 91 6.71 -9.05 10.26
CA PHE A 91 7.81 -8.16 10.62
C PHE A 91 7.77 -7.82 12.12
N GLU A 92 8.91 -7.42 12.67
CA GLU A 92 9.03 -6.97 14.05
C GLU A 92 9.88 -5.70 14.16
N PRO A 93 9.72 -4.90 15.23
CA PRO A 93 10.48 -3.67 15.36
C PRO A 93 11.98 -3.93 15.35
N LYS A 94 12.73 -3.14 14.59
CA LYS A 94 14.20 -3.20 14.61
C LYS A 94 14.77 -2.95 16.02
N SER A 95 14.06 -2.17 16.83
CA SER A 95 14.37 -1.90 18.23
C SER A 95 13.11 -1.80 19.07
N ASN A 96 12.83 -2.83 19.89
CA ASN A 96 11.69 -2.82 20.81
C ASN A 96 11.76 -1.69 21.85
N ALA A 97 12.98 -1.29 22.26
CA ALA A 97 13.20 -0.21 23.21
C ALA A 97 12.84 1.17 22.64
N GLU A 98 13.04 1.39 21.33
CA GLU A 98 12.62 2.61 20.65
C GLU A 98 11.12 2.57 20.32
N TRP A 99 10.64 1.43 19.82
CA TRP A 99 9.26 1.26 19.40
C TRP A 99 8.27 1.50 20.55
N SER A 100 8.57 0.97 21.73
CA SER A 100 7.78 1.17 22.96
C SER A 100 7.75 2.62 23.45
N LYS A 101 8.69 3.47 23.00
CA LYS A 101 8.76 4.90 23.32
C LYS A 101 8.18 5.79 22.22
N GLY A 102 7.52 5.21 21.22
CA GLY A 102 6.97 5.95 20.09
C GLY A 102 8.01 6.42 19.08
N LYS A 103 9.23 5.86 19.10
CA LYS A 103 10.28 6.11 18.10
C LYS A 103 10.25 5.02 17.05
N TRP A 104 9.51 5.26 15.97
CA TRP A 104 9.24 4.25 14.93
C TRP A 104 10.11 4.39 13.68
N THR A 105 10.92 5.45 13.57
CA THR A 105 11.76 5.73 12.39
C THR A 105 12.78 4.63 12.06
N GLY A 106 13.16 3.81 13.05
CA GLY A 106 14.01 2.64 12.84
C GLY A 106 13.35 1.52 12.03
N GLY A 107 12.03 1.57 11.86
CA GLY A 107 11.25 0.61 11.09
C GLY A 107 11.22 -0.79 11.69
N CYS A 108 10.87 -1.73 10.81
CA CYS A 108 10.71 -3.13 11.13
C CYS A 108 11.62 -3.99 10.26
N VAL A 109 11.94 -5.19 10.75
CA VAL A 109 12.71 -6.20 10.05
C VAL A 109 11.88 -7.47 9.91
N ARG A 110 12.12 -8.22 8.84
CA ARG A 110 11.40 -9.47 8.55
C ARG A 110 11.78 -10.52 9.59
N LYS A 111 10.81 -11.33 10.03
CA LYS A 111 11.03 -12.41 11.00
C LYS A 111 11.67 -13.65 10.37
N ILE A 112 11.23 -14.01 9.17
CA ILE A 112 11.68 -15.20 8.45
C ILE A 112 12.16 -14.78 7.06
N ASN A 113 13.39 -15.15 6.70
CA ASN A 113 13.95 -14.84 5.39
C ASN A 113 13.16 -15.51 4.26
N LEU A 114 13.17 -14.88 3.08
CA LEU A 114 12.57 -15.45 1.87
C LEU A 114 13.37 -16.66 1.39
N LEU A 115 12.72 -17.56 0.63
CA LEU A 115 13.42 -18.68 -0.01
C LEU A 115 14.51 -18.18 -0.98
N CYS A 116 14.23 -17.09 -1.68
CA CYS A 116 15.16 -16.40 -2.57
C CYS A 116 16.42 -15.87 -1.87
N GLU A 117 16.33 -15.51 -0.59
CA GLU A 117 17.46 -14.98 0.20
C GLU A 117 18.34 -16.10 0.78
N THR A 118 17.76 -17.28 0.98
CA THR A 118 18.45 -18.45 1.57
C THR A 118 19.12 -19.35 0.51
N SER A 119 18.72 -19.21 -0.75
CA SER A 119 19.21 -20.05 -1.86
C SER A 119 20.31 -19.34 -2.66
N THR A 120 21.52 -19.20 -2.10
CA THR A 120 22.71 -18.75 -2.86
C THR A 120 23.31 -19.84 -3.75
N SER A 121 22.68 -21.01 -3.80
CA SER A 121 22.99 -22.08 -4.75
C SER A 121 21.76 -22.37 -5.57
N SER A 122 21.96 -22.72 -6.83
CA SER A 122 20.96 -23.19 -7.81
C SER A 122 20.25 -24.49 -7.42
N LEU A 123 20.15 -24.77 -6.11
CA LEU A 123 19.53 -25.90 -5.47
C LEU A 123 18.47 -25.35 -4.52
N ALA A 124 17.43 -24.72 -5.08
CA ALA A 124 16.12 -24.84 -4.47
C ALA A 124 15.87 -26.35 -4.36
N SER A 125 15.95 -26.89 -3.14
CA SER A 125 15.52 -28.25 -2.87
C SER A 125 14.15 -28.45 -3.52
N PRO A 126 13.88 -29.58 -4.21
CA PRO A 126 12.56 -29.89 -4.77
C PRO A 126 11.41 -29.82 -3.73
N GLU A 127 11.77 -29.75 -2.45
CA GLU A 127 10.92 -29.76 -1.27
C GLU A 127 10.66 -28.37 -0.66
N GLY A 128 11.37 -27.32 -1.10
CA GLY A 128 11.19 -25.96 -0.59
C GLY A 128 9.98 -25.29 -1.23
N LYS A 129 8.91 -25.07 -0.45
CA LYS A 129 7.72 -24.35 -0.94
C LYS A 129 8.08 -22.90 -1.27
N LYS A 130 7.65 -22.43 -2.45
CA LYS A 130 7.95 -21.08 -2.95
C LYS A 130 7.34 -20.00 -2.06
N ASP A 131 7.99 -18.84 -1.99
CA ASP A 131 7.41 -17.63 -1.41
C ASP A 131 6.02 -17.33 -2.00
N GLY A 132 5.21 -16.60 -1.26
CA GLY A 132 3.91 -16.14 -1.73
C GLY A 132 3.63 -14.72 -1.27
N PHE A 133 2.36 -14.31 -1.31
CA PHE A 133 1.97 -12.94 -1.00
C PHE A 133 0.83 -12.85 0.00
N LEU A 134 0.99 -11.91 0.93
CA LEU A 134 -0.07 -11.42 1.78
C LEU A 134 -0.75 -10.23 1.09
N LYS A 135 -2.06 -10.33 0.90
CA LYS A 135 -2.87 -9.20 0.41
C LYS A 135 -3.18 -8.22 1.54
N MET A 136 -2.81 -6.96 1.36
CA MET A 136 -3.15 -5.85 2.23
C MET A 136 -4.07 -4.89 1.48
N SER A 137 -5.31 -4.74 1.95
CA SER A 137 -6.27 -3.81 1.38
C SER A 137 -6.27 -2.46 2.11
N ASN A 138 -6.80 -1.44 1.42
CA ASN A 138 -7.02 -0.10 1.95
C ASN A 138 -5.74 0.61 2.40
N VAL A 139 -4.69 0.54 1.58
CA VAL A 139 -3.42 1.20 1.89
C VAL A 139 -3.09 2.32 0.92
N LYS A 140 -2.43 3.36 1.42
CA LYS A 140 -1.57 4.22 0.60
C LYS A 140 -0.37 3.37 0.20
N LEU A 141 -0.15 3.23 -1.10
CA LEU A 141 0.98 2.46 -1.60
C LEU A 141 2.31 3.09 -1.15
N PRO A 142 3.31 2.26 -0.82
CA PRO A 142 4.62 2.75 -0.40
C PRO A 142 5.31 3.58 -1.49
N ASN A 143 6.21 4.47 -1.07
CA ASN A 143 7.04 5.23 -1.99
C ASN A 143 8.09 4.33 -2.70
N PHE A 144 8.78 4.87 -3.70
CA PHE A 144 9.87 4.21 -4.45
C PHE A 144 9.45 2.90 -5.14
N TYR A 145 8.25 2.90 -5.72
CA TYR A 145 7.88 1.85 -6.65
C TYR A 145 8.66 2.00 -7.96
N GLU A 146 8.87 0.87 -8.62
CA GLU A 146 9.33 0.78 -10.00
C GLU A 146 8.17 0.25 -10.85
N PHE A 147 8.14 0.63 -12.12
CA PHE A 147 7.32 -0.07 -13.10
C PHE A 147 8.07 -1.32 -13.53
N ALA A 148 7.41 -2.49 -13.46
CA ALA A 148 8.04 -3.71 -13.94
C ALA A 148 8.43 -3.56 -15.42
N GLU A 149 9.66 -3.97 -15.77
CA GLU A 149 10.31 -3.75 -17.08
C GLU A 149 9.55 -4.31 -18.30
N LEU A 150 8.45 -5.03 -18.09
CA LEU A 150 7.57 -5.54 -19.16
C LEU A 150 6.43 -4.57 -19.54
N GLY A 151 6.34 -3.40 -18.87
CA GLY A 151 5.42 -2.32 -19.20
C GLY A 151 3.98 -2.49 -18.69
N ILE A 152 3.13 -1.53 -19.07
CA ILE A 152 1.73 -1.31 -18.61
C ILE A 152 0.78 -2.49 -18.94
N TYR A 153 1.20 -3.47 -19.75
CA TYR A 153 0.38 -4.60 -20.21
C TYR A 153 0.42 -5.85 -19.31
N LEU A 154 1.09 -5.77 -18.16
CA LEU A 154 1.02 -6.83 -17.16
C LEU A 154 -0.30 -6.71 -16.40
N ASP A 155 -1.24 -7.62 -16.65
CA ASP A 155 -2.36 -7.83 -15.73
C ASP A 155 -1.84 -8.27 -14.34
N GLY A 156 -2.71 -8.22 -13.32
CA GLY A 156 -2.33 -8.53 -11.94
C GLY A 156 -1.67 -9.92 -11.77
N VAL A 157 -2.07 -10.92 -12.58
CA VAL A 157 -1.50 -12.28 -12.53
C VAL A 157 -0.06 -12.28 -13.06
N LYS A 158 0.20 -11.55 -14.15
CA LYS A 158 1.55 -11.41 -14.69
C LYS A 158 2.44 -10.57 -13.77
N CYS A 159 1.89 -9.54 -13.11
CA CYS A 159 2.60 -8.73 -12.13
C CYS A 159 3.08 -9.59 -10.94
N GLN A 160 2.18 -10.43 -10.40
CA GLN A 160 2.49 -11.40 -9.36
C GLN A 160 3.60 -12.37 -9.81
N LYS A 161 3.47 -12.94 -11.02
CA LYS A 161 4.43 -13.89 -11.57
C LYS A 161 5.81 -13.26 -11.79
N TRP A 162 5.86 -12.01 -12.25
CA TRP A 162 7.11 -11.27 -12.39
C TRP A 162 7.78 -11.11 -11.04
N CYS A 163 7.04 -10.64 -10.02
CA CYS A 163 7.59 -10.45 -8.68
C CYS A 163 8.09 -11.76 -8.06
N LEU A 164 7.39 -12.88 -8.22
CA LEU A 164 7.88 -14.19 -7.73
C LEU A 164 9.20 -14.62 -8.37
N ASN A 165 9.37 -14.34 -9.67
CA ASN A 165 10.55 -14.74 -10.41
C ASN A 165 11.73 -13.76 -10.25
N ASN A 166 11.51 -12.58 -9.66
CA ASN A 166 12.55 -11.63 -9.31
C ASN A 166 12.81 -11.70 -7.80
N CYS A 167 13.95 -12.26 -7.40
CA CYS A 167 14.28 -12.42 -5.98
C CYS A 167 14.45 -11.10 -5.21
N SER A 168 14.71 -9.98 -5.89
CA SER A 168 14.75 -8.66 -5.25
C SER A 168 13.36 -8.08 -4.97
N CYS A 169 12.32 -8.57 -5.66
CA CYS A 169 10.97 -8.04 -5.48
C CYS A 169 10.39 -8.43 -4.11
N MET A 170 10.08 -7.41 -3.31
CA MET A 170 9.54 -7.52 -1.95
C MET A 170 8.02 -7.32 -1.88
N ALA A 171 7.43 -6.60 -2.81
CA ALA A 171 5.99 -6.43 -2.93
C ALA A 171 5.59 -6.01 -4.35
N TYR A 172 4.32 -6.16 -4.67
CA TYR A 172 3.72 -5.58 -5.88
C TYR A 172 2.32 -5.03 -5.61
N ALA A 173 1.86 -4.18 -6.52
CA ALA A 173 0.47 -3.72 -6.61
C ALA A 173 0.10 -3.65 -8.09
N TYR A 174 -1.16 -3.91 -8.40
CA TYR A 174 -1.71 -3.64 -9.72
C TYR A 174 -2.86 -2.66 -9.55
N VAL A 175 -2.71 -1.48 -10.13
CA VAL A 175 -3.70 -0.39 -10.04
C VAL A 175 -4.28 -0.15 -11.42
N ASP A 176 -5.60 -0.23 -11.55
CA ASP A 176 -6.29 -0.01 -12.81
C ASP A 176 -5.97 1.39 -13.37
N GLY A 177 -5.53 1.44 -14.62
CA GLY A 177 -5.12 2.69 -15.28
C GLY A 177 -3.68 3.14 -14.99
N ILE A 178 -2.97 2.53 -14.05
CA ILE A 178 -1.54 2.78 -13.78
C ILE A 178 -0.68 1.57 -14.17
N GLY A 179 -1.13 0.37 -13.81
CA GLY A 179 -0.45 -0.90 -14.14
C GLY A 179 0.28 -1.53 -12.96
N CYS A 180 1.31 -2.32 -13.30
CA CYS A 180 2.09 -3.11 -12.34
C CYS A 180 3.19 -2.29 -11.67
N LEU A 181 3.05 -2.08 -10.36
CA LEU A 181 3.99 -1.42 -9.48
C LEU A 181 4.71 -2.48 -8.66
N VAL A 182 6.05 -2.40 -8.58
CA VAL A 182 6.87 -3.35 -7.83
C VAL A 182 7.85 -2.62 -6.94
N TRP A 183 8.25 -3.26 -5.84
CA TRP A 183 9.23 -2.72 -4.91
C TRP A 183 10.38 -3.70 -4.77
N SER A 184 11.58 -3.23 -5.09
CA SER A 184 12.84 -3.99 -4.95
C SER A 184 13.62 -3.60 -3.68
N GLU A 185 13.20 -2.51 -3.03
CA GLU A 185 13.78 -1.99 -1.78
C GLU A 185 12.76 -2.02 -0.63
N GLY A 186 13.16 -1.53 0.54
CA GLY A 186 12.30 -1.50 1.71
C GLY A 186 11.05 -0.66 1.48
N LEU A 187 9.90 -1.14 1.98
CA LEU A 187 8.63 -0.43 1.83
C LEU A 187 8.53 0.69 2.86
N ILE A 188 8.43 1.94 2.42
CA ILE A 188 8.32 3.11 3.30
C ILE A 188 7.08 3.94 2.96
N ASP A 189 6.57 4.66 3.97
CA ASP A 189 5.47 5.62 3.82
C ASP A 189 4.09 4.98 3.54
N ILE A 190 3.89 3.77 4.08
CA ILE A 190 2.60 3.07 4.02
C ILE A 190 1.65 3.66 5.06
N GLN A 191 0.42 3.97 4.64
CA GLN A 191 -0.68 4.36 5.51
C GLN A 191 -1.86 3.42 5.32
N GLY A 192 -2.47 2.95 6.41
CA GLY A 192 -3.69 2.16 6.40
C GLY A 192 -4.92 3.04 6.59
N PHE A 193 -5.95 2.78 5.80
CA PHE A 193 -7.24 3.47 5.85
C PHE A 193 -8.36 2.53 6.28
N THR A 194 -9.47 3.09 6.76
CA THR A 194 -10.70 2.34 7.04
C THR A 194 -11.53 2.05 5.79
N PHE A 195 -11.37 2.88 4.75
CA PHE A 195 -12.02 2.73 3.44
C PHE A 195 -11.16 3.43 2.37
N GLY A 196 -11.36 3.08 1.10
CA GLY A 196 -10.56 3.60 -0.02
C GLY A 196 -9.13 3.02 -0.01
N GLY A 197 -8.19 3.67 -0.70
CA GLY A 197 -6.83 3.14 -0.87
C GLY A 197 -6.75 1.98 -1.84
N GLU A 198 -5.54 1.45 -2.02
CA GLU A 198 -5.22 0.40 -2.98
C GLU A 198 -4.88 -0.93 -2.30
N GLU A 199 -4.65 -1.96 -3.12
CA GLU A 199 -4.19 -3.27 -2.68
C GLU A 199 -2.68 -3.42 -2.87
N LEU A 200 -1.98 -3.79 -1.80
CA LEU A 200 -0.56 -4.12 -1.81
C LEU A 200 -0.39 -5.62 -1.51
N PHE A 201 0.41 -6.30 -2.31
CA PHE A 201 0.73 -7.72 -2.15
C PHE A 201 2.16 -7.85 -1.63
N LEU A 202 2.29 -8.05 -0.33
CA LEU A 202 3.57 -8.16 0.38
C LEU A 202 4.13 -9.57 0.23
N ARG A 203 5.34 -9.73 -0.28
CA ARG A 203 5.98 -11.04 -0.42
C ARG A 203 6.40 -11.58 0.95
N LEU A 204 5.99 -12.79 1.28
CA LEU A 204 6.31 -13.50 2.52
C LEU A 204 6.87 -14.90 2.23
N ALA A 205 7.63 -15.44 3.19
CA ALA A 205 8.07 -16.83 3.11
C ALA A 205 6.84 -17.76 3.20
N HIS A 206 6.89 -18.91 2.52
CA HIS A 206 5.75 -19.84 2.50
C HIS A 206 5.22 -20.18 3.90
N ALA A 207 6.13 -20.44 4.85
CA ALA A 207 5.80 -20.82 6.22
C ALA A 207 4.95 -19.77 6.96
N GLU A 208 4.93 -18.53 6.49
CA GLU A 208 4.19 -17.41 7.09
C GLU A 208 2.77 -17.28 6.53
N LEU A 209 2.45 -17.98 5.43
CA LEU A 209 1.16 -17.93 4.75
C LEU A 209 0.19 -19.02 5.22
N ASP A 210 0.73 -20.15 5.71
CA ASP A 210 -0.08 -21.30 6.15
C ASP A 210 -0.97 -20.96 7.38
N GLY A 211 -0.65 -19.88 8.12
CA GLY A 211 -1.45 -19.40 9.25
C GLY A 211 -2.77 -18.70 8.89
N GLU A 212 -3.06 -18.44 7.61
CA GLU A 212 -4.32 -17.82 7.17
C GLU A 212 -5.46 -18.82 6.91
N LEU A 213 -5.13 -20.10 6.76
CA LEU A 213 -6.14 -21.15 6.56
C LEU A 213 -6.85 -21.54 7.86
N GLU A 214 -6.25 -21.27 9.03
CA GLU A 214 -6.87 -21.59 10.32
C GLU A 214 -7.80 -20.49 10.85
N GLU A 215 -7.59 -19.20 10.54
CA GLU A 215 -8.48 -18.12 11.00
C GLU A 215 -9.84 -18.08 10.27
N LYS A 216 -10.01 -18.83 9.17
CA LYS A 216 -11.30 -19.01 8.47
C LYS A 216 -11.99 -20.34 8.76
N GLY A 217 -11.45 -21.17 9.66
CA GLY A 217 -11.90 -22.54 9.91
C GLY A 217 -12.41 -22.81 11.33
N GLY A 218 -13.23 -21.91 11.90
CA GLY A 218 -13.89 -22.17 13.18
C GLY A 218 -15.12 -23.06 13.06
N SER A 219 -15.01 -24.31 13.55
CA SER A 219 -16.06 -25.34 13.73
C SER A 219 -16.48 -26.04 12.42
N TRP A 220 -16.36 -27.35 12.26
CA TRP A 220 -17.07 -28.39 13.02
C TRP A 220 -16.18 -29.57 13.41
N GLY A 221 -16.52 -30.16 14.56
CA GLY A 221 -15.82 -31.27 15.18
C GLY A 221 -15.83 -32.58 14.41
N SER A 222 -14.80 -33.37 14.72
CA SER A 222 -14.69 -34.80 14.53
C SER A 222 -16.02 -35.54 14.75
N MET A 223 -16.45 -36.30 13.74
CA MET A 223 -17.11 -37.58 13.97
C MET A 223 -16.46 -38.62 13.07
N THR A 224 -15.70 -39.50 13.70
CA THR A 224 -15.25 -40.77 13.16
C THR A 224 -16.46 -41.63 12.82
N ALA A 225 -16.49 -42.16 11.60
CA ALA A 225 -17.36 -43.26 11.23
C ALA A 225 -16.87 -44.53 11.95
N SER A 226 -17.73 -45.10 12.78
CA SER A 226 -17.62 -46.50 13.22
C SER A 226 -19.01 -47.05 13.54
N ASP A 227 -19.40 -47.97 12.67
CA ASP A 227 -20.14 -49.20 12.92
C ASP A 227 -21.66 -49.20 13.16
N THR A 228 -22.31 -49.87 12.19
CA THR A 228 -23.62 -50.57 12.16
C THR A 228 -24.92 -49.77 12.22
#